data_AF-A0A1Q3AHQ2-F1
#
_entry.id   AF-A0A1Q3AHQ2-F1
#
_cell.length_a   1.000
_cell.length_b   1.000
_cell.length_c   1.000
_cell.angle_alpha   90.00
_cell.angle_beta   90.00
_cell.angle_gamma   90.00
#
_symmetry.space_group_name_H-M   'P 1'
#
loop_
_entity.id
_entity.type
_entity.pdbx_description
1 polymer ?
#
loop_
_entity_poly.entity_id
_entity_poly.type
_entity_poly.pdbx_seq_one_letter_code
_entity_poly.pdbx_strand_id
1 'polypeptide(L)'
;MVQAKLRALLQLNLNKRFEQVKITKNSVYWRELITSNMPNNEIIVTAPSQVSLDADTVFSQGDRTNNQLTVTRERCINPSLVDSFLSLLRHGTDDMIKQRMSTYERANGAPRFSTAKCDQFLGKELYPNWLVRDQVLGFCENEMNQLKSQLLQDYGDESSTTKAPQLDSRIDPYAARDLLEERDMHFGKLARLQTWLDNHKQVESILRSNSDRVLKNICDENANYLQQFWNFGQEH
;
A
#
# COMPACT_ATOMS: atom_id res chain seq x y z
N MET A 1 19.59 17.66 44.06
CA MET A 1 18.54 17.80 43.02
C MET A 1 19.11 17.99 41.60
N VAL A 2 20.22 18.73 41.41
CA VAL A 2 20.84 18.98 40.08
C VAL A 2 21.42 17.72 39.41
N GLN A 3 22.05 16.80 40.16
CA GLN A 3 22.64 15.57 39.61
C GLN A 3 21.61 14.59 39.01
N ALA A 4 20.40 14.53 39.55
CA ALA A 4 19.34 13.65 39.04
C ALA A 4 18.84 14.14 37.66
N LYS A 5 18.75 15.46 37.48
CA LYS A 5 18.32 16.08 36.23
C LYS A 5 19.34 15.90 35.11
N LEU A 6 20.63 15.92 35.43
CA LEU A 6 21.71 15.68 34.47
C LEU A 6 21.77 14.21 34.01
N ARG A 7 21.53 13.25 34.91
CA ARG A 7 21.44 11.82 34.54
C ARG A 7 20.25 11.52 33.61
N ALA A 8 19.09 12.10 33.90
CA ALA A 8 17.90 11.94 33.05
C ALA A 8 18.10 12.50 31.62
N LEU A 9 18.76 13.67 31.50
CA LEU A 9 19.07 14.26 30.20
C LEU A 9 20.09 13.44 29.41
N LEU A 10 21.09 12.85 30.06
CA LEU A 10 22.06 11.95 29.41
C LEU A 10 21.39 10.66 28.90
N GLN A 11 20.47 10.08 29.68
CA GLN A 11 19.72 8.88 29.27
C GLN A 11 18.77 9.14 28.08
N LEU A 12 18.10 10.29 28.05
CA LEU A 12 17.25 10.67 26.91
C LEU A 12 18.07 10.91 25.63
N ASN A 13 19.28 11.47 25.77
CA ASN A 13 20.15 11.75 24.62
C ASN A 13 20.79 10.46 24.06
N LEU A 14 21.11 9.50 24.93
CA LEU A 14 21.58 8.16 24.53
C LEU A 14 20.47 7.38 23.80
N ASN A 15 19.24 7.38 24.30
CA ASN A 15 18.12 6.71 23.63
C ASN A 15 17.85 7.31 22.25
N LYS A 16 17.86 8.64 22.10
CA LYS A 16 17.70 9.30 20.79
C LYS A 16 18.81 8.94 19.81
N ARG A 17 20.06 8.84 20.25
CA ARG A 17 21.17 8.40 19.38
C ARG A 17 21.04 6.92 18.98
N PHE A 18 20.64 6.04 19.89
CA PHE A 18 20.39 4.63 19.55
C PHE A 18 19.27 4.46 18.52
N GLU A 19 18.23 5.29 18.60
CA GLU A 19 17.10 5.26 17.67
C GLU A 19 17.49 5.81 16.29
N GLN A 20 18.29 6.88 16.24
CA GLN A 20 18.84 7.42 14.97
C GLN A 20 19.82 6.45 14.28
N VAL A 21 20.61 5.68 15.04
CA VAL A 21 21.53 4.67 14.48
C VAL A 21 20.76 3.46 13.91
N LYS A 22 19.64 3.06 14.54
CA LYS A 22 18.75 2.01 13.99
C LYS A 22 18.08 2.44 12.68
N ILE A 23 17.67 3.71 12.58
CA ILE A 23 17.04 4.26 11.37
C ILE A 23 18.06 4.38 10.22
N THR A 24 19.28 4.83 10.50
CA THR A 24 20.33 4.99 9.47
C THR A 24 20.86 3.65 8.97
N LYS A 25 21.07 2.64 9.83
CA LYS A 25 21.40 1.29 9.36
C LYS A 25 20.27 0.69 8.51
N ASN A 26 19.00 0.87 8.89
CA ASN A 26 17.88 0.38 8.08
C ASN A 26 17.81 0.95 6.65
N SER A 27 18.27 2.18 6.43
CA SER A 27 18.30 2.82 5.11
C SER A 27 19.48 2.35 4.22
N VAL A 28 20.58 1.88 4.82
CA VAL A 28 21.77 1.41 4.10
C VAL A 28 21.56 0.01 3.54
N TYR A 29 21.01 -0.93 4.32
CA TYR A 29 20.80 -2.32 3.89
C TYR A 29 19.76 -2.50 2.78
N TRP A 30 18.79 -1.58 2.63
CA TRP A 30 17.85 -1.65 1.50
C TRP A 30 18.52 -1.34 0.17
N ARG A 31 19.56 -0.49 0.14
CA ARG A 31 20.25 -0.13 -1.10
C ARG A 31 20.93 -1.32 -1.76
N GLU A 32 21.38 -2.30 -0.97
CA GLU A 32 22.10 -3.48 -1.48
C GLU A 32 21.17 -4.56 -2.05
N LEU A 33 19.93 -4.68 -1.56
CA LEU A 33 18.93 -5.59 -2.16
C LEU A 33 18.23 -5.00 -3.39
N ILE A 34 18.11 -3.66 -3.46
CA ILE A 34 17.52 -2.96 -4.59
C ILE A 34 18.44 -2.98 -5.83
N THR A 35 19.76 -3.10 -5.66
CA THR A 35 20.74 -3.05 -6.76
C THR A 35 21.00 -4.37 -7.48
N SER A 36 20.30 -5.46 -7.12
CA SER A 36 20.43 -6.75 -7.82
C SER A 36 19.68 -6.73 -9.17
N ASN A 37 20.35 -6.16 -10.19
CA ASN A 37 20.20 -6.40 -11.63
C ASN A 37 18.88 -7.04 -12.12
N MET A 38 17.73 -6.42 -11.85
CA MET A 38 16.42 -6.81 -12.37
C MET A 38 15.82 -5.68 -13.21
N PRO A 39 14.95 -5.99 -14.18
CA PRO A 39 14.23 -4.95 -14.91
C PRO A 39 13.47 -4.07 -13.90
N ASN A 40 13.58 -2.75 -14.07
CA ASN A 40 12.80 -1.78 -13.31
C ASN A 40 11.32 -1.96 -13.67
N ASN A 41 10.66 -2.89 -13.01
CA ASN A 41 9.22 -3.03 -13.13
C ASN A 41 8.61 -1.78 -12.51
N GLU A 42 7.93 -1.00 -13.33
CA GLU A 42 7.13 0.13 -12.91
C GLU A 42 5.77 0.02 -13.55
N ILE A 43 4.74 0.32 -12.77
CA ILE A 43 3.41 0.59 -13.31
C ILE A 43 3.09 2.05 -13.06
N ILE A 44 2.46 2.66 -14.05
CA ILE A 44 1.98 4.03 -13.93
C ILE A 44 0.46 3.93 -13.87
N VAL A 45 -0.10 4.23 -12.71
CA VAL A 45 -1.54 4.22 -12.51
C VAL A 45 -2.07 5.64 -12.47
N THR A 46 -3.20 5.86 -13.12
CA THR A 46 -3.87 7.17 -13.14
C THR A 46 -5.21 7.07 -12.41
N ALA A 47 -5.38 7.87 -11.37
CA ALA A 47 -6.64 8.07 -10.69
C ALA A 47 -7.68 8.66 -11.67
N PRO A 48 -8.92 8.17 -11.68
CA PRO A 48 -9.99 8.75 -12.47
C PRO A 48 -10.15 10.24 -12.14
N SER A 49 -10.29 11.08 -13.18
CA SER A 49 -10.27 12.55 -13.12
C SER A 49 -11.37 13.21 -12.27
N GLN A 50 -12.27 12.42 -11.70
CA GLN A 50 -13.43 12.85 -10.91
C GLN A 50 -13.16 12.87 -9.40
N VAL A 51 -11.99 12.41 -8.93
CA VAL A 51 -11.52 12.59 -7.54
C VAL A 51 -11.12 14.07 -7.33
N SER A 52 -12.07 14.98 -7.52
CA SER A 52 -11.94 16.37 -7.08
C SER A 52 -12.11 16.35 -5.58
N LEU A 53 -10.99 16.53 -4.87
CA LEU A 53 -10.98 16.88 -3.45
C LEU A 53 -11.81 18.17 -3.27
N ASP A 54 -12.72 18.17 -2.29
CA ASP A 54 -13.31 19.41 -1.81
C ASP A 54 -12.20 20.39 -1.42
N ALA A 55 -12.41 21.68 -1.70
CA ALA A 55 -11.41 22.73 -1.65
C ALA A 55 -10.78 23.00 -0.26
N ASP A 56 -11.14 22.24 0.77
CA ASP A 56 -10.77 22.47 2.17
C ASP A 56 -9.67 21.55 2.71
N THR A 57 -9.21 20.54 1.97
CA THR A 57 -7.96 19.84 2.31
C THR A 57 -6.78 20.60 1.70
N VAL A 58 -6.09 21.37 2.55
CA VAL A 58 -4.89 22.15 2.19
C VAL A 58 -3.74 21.20 1.84
N PHE A 59 -3.68 20.77 0.58
CA PHE A 59 -2.43 20.40 -0.06
C PHE A 59 -1.90 21.64 -0.78
N SER A 60 -0.63 21.99 -0.51
CA SER A 60 0.06 23.15 -1.08
C SER A 60 -0.20 23.26 -2.58
N GLN A 61 -0.48 24.49 -3.05
CA GLN A 61 -0.99 24.86 -4.38
C GLN A 61 -0.15 24.43 -5.61
N GLY A 62 0.85 23.55 -5.47
CA GLY A 62 1.63 22.98 -6.57
C GLY A 62 1.28 21.53 -6.95
N ASP A 63 0.38 20.84 -6.24
CA ASP A 63 0.22 19.37 -6.36
C ASP A 63 -1.15 18.91 -6.91
N ARG A 64 -1.98 19.84 -7.41
CA ARG A 64 -3.35 19.55 -7.92
C ARG A 64 -3.37 18.81 -9.27
N THR A 65 -2.23 18.40 -9.82
CA THR A 65 -2.12 17.84 -11.17
C THR A 65 -1.53 16.44 -11.26
N ASN A 66 -1.12 15.83 -10.15
CA ASN A 66 -0.53 14.50 -10.18
C ASN A 66 -1.56 13.43 -9.77
N ASN A 67 -2.61 13.25 -10.57
CA ASN A 67 -3.52 12.11 -10.48
C ASN A 67 -2.82 10.78 -10.84
N GLN A 68 -1.50 10.74 -10.85
CA GLN A 68 -0.73 9.64 -11.39
C GLN A 68 0.29 9.21 -10.34
N LEU A 69 0.31 7.91 -10.06
CA LEU A 69 1.30 7.28 -9.18
C LEU A 69 2.12 6.31 -10.01
N THR A 70 3.44 6.53 -10.03
CA THR A 70 4.39 5.51 -10.47
C THR A 70 4.68 4.57 -9.31
N VAL A 71 4.19 3.34 -9.41
CA VAL A 71 4.44 2.29 -8.42
C VAL A 71 5.67 1.52 -8.87
N THR A 72 6.68 1.54 -8.02
CA THR A 72 7.91 0.76 -8.17
C THR A 72 8.07 -0.18 -6.98
N ARG A 73 8.97 -1.15 -7.09
CA ARG A 73 9.34 -2.04 -5.98
C ARG A 73 9.69 -1.29 -4.70
N GLU A 74 10.48 -0.22 -4.82
CA GLU A 74 10.89 0.62 -3.68
C GLU A 74 9.70 1.27 -2.97
N ARG A 75 8.68 1.66 -3.74
CA ARG A 75 7.43 2.24 -3.24
C ARG A 75 6.55 1.20 -2.56
N CYS A 76 6.61 -0.06 -2.96
CA CYS A 76 5.92 -1.14 -2.26
C CYS A 76 6.62 -1.52 -0.94
N ILE A 77 7.96 -1.47 -0.90
CA ILE A 77 8.76 -1.70 0.31
C ILE A 77 8.58 -0.56 1.32
N ASN A 78 8.46 0.68 0.85
CA ASN A 78 8.17 1.85 1.69
C ASN A 78 6.81 2.44 1.30
N PRO A 79 5.71 1.85 1.80
CA PRO A 79 4.37 2.08 1.25
C PRO A 79 3.74 3.43 1.59
N SER A 80 4.43 4.38 2.23
CA SER A 80 3.82 5.64 2.68
C SER A 80 3.13 6.44 1.57
N LEU A 81 3.69 6.44 0.37
CA LEU A 81 3.09 7.11 -0.78
C LEU A 81 1.92 6.30 -1.36
N VAL A 82 2.09 4.98 -1.46
CA VAL A 82 1.04 4.06 -1.92
C VAL A 82 -0.18 4.12 -1.00
N ASP A 83 0.04 4.12 0.31
CA ASP A 83 -1.01 4.22 1.32
C ASP A 83 -1.77 5.54 1.23
N SER A 84 -1.05 6.66 1.14
CA SER A 84 -1.64 7.98 0.91
C SER A 84 -2.50 8.02 -0.36
N PHE A 85 -2.01 7.42 -1.45
CA PHE A 85 -2.73 7.34 -2.72
C PHE A 85 -3.98 6.47 -2.64
N LEU A 86 -3.89 5.27 -2.05
CA LEU A 86 -5.03 4.38 -1.85
C LEU A 86 -6.09 5.01 -0.94
N SER A 87 -5.65 5.69 0.12
CA SER A 87 -6.53 6.45 1.02
C SER A 87 -7.30 7.55 0.28
N LEU A 88 -6.59 8.33 -0.55
CA LEU A 88 -7.19 9.35 -1.40
C LEU A 88 -8.25 8.76 -2.35
N LEU A 89 -7.94 7.63 -2.99
CA LEU A 89 -8.87 6.96 -3.91
C LEU A 89 -10.16 6.50 -3.20
N ARG A 90 -10.03 5.93 -1.99
CA ARG A 90 -11.16 5.48 -1.16
C ARG A 90 -12.04 6.64 -0.71
N HIS A 91 -11.43 7.70 -0.16
CA HIS A 91 -12.16 8.89 0.26
C HIS A 91 -12.86 9.57 -0.92
N GLY A 92 -12.20 9.64 -2.08
CA GLY A 92 -12.76 10.28 -3.27
C GLY A 92 -13.97 9.57 -3.87
N THR A 93 -14.09 8.26 -3.66
CA THR A 93 -15.13 7.43 -4.32
C THR A 93 -16.06 6.75 -3.34
N ASP A 94 -15.56 5.84 -2.50
CA ASP A 94 -16.36 4.98 -1.62
C ASP A 94 -17.10 5.77 -0.53
N ASP A 95 -16.43 6.70 0.16
CA ASP A 95 -17.08 7.50 1.21
C ASP A 95 -18.09 8.51 0.63
N MET A 96 -17.87 8.90 -0.62
CA MET A 96 -18.65 9.91 -1.32
C MET A 96 -19.74 9.31 -2.22
N ILE A 97 -19.96 7.99 -2.22
CA ILE A 97 -20.95 7.32 -3.08
C ILE A 97 -22.31 8.03 -3.00
N LYS A 98 -22.85 8.22 -1.79
CA LYS A 98 -24.18 8.86 -1.61
C LYS A 98 -24.21 10.29 -2.13
N GLN A 99 -23.17 11.07 -1.87
CA GLN A 99 -23.07 12.48 -2.28
C GLN A 99 -22.92 12.60 -3.80
N ARG A 100 -22.04 11.80 -4.41
CA ARG A 100 -21.85 11.72 -5.87
C ARG A 100 -23.14 11.33 -6.56
N MET A 101 -23.81 10.28 -6.06
CA MET A 101 -25.08 9.82 -6.57
C MET A 101 -26.13 10.95 -6.52
N SER A 102 -26.26 11.69 -5.41
CA SER A 102 -27.17 12.84 -5.32
C SER A 102 -26.86 13.97 -6.32
N THR A 103 -25.61 14.13 -6.71
CA THR A 103 -25.20 15.10 -7.75
C THR A 103 -25.72 14.67 -9.13
N TYR A 104 -25.74 13.37 -9.41
CA TYR A 104 -26.38 12.82 -10.60
C TYR A 104 -27.91 13.00 -10.59
N GLU A 105 -28.58 13.10 -9.43
CA GLU A 105 -30.03 13.36 -9.34
C GLU A 105 -30.39 14.77 -9.81
N ARG A 106 -29.66 15.77 -9.32
CA ARG A 106 -29.95 17.20 -9.53
C ARG A 106 -29.91 17.63 -10.98
N ALA A 107 -29.27 16.86 -11.85
CA ALA A 107 -29.21 17.15 -13.27
C ALA A 107 -30.58 17.09 -13.97
N ASN A 108 -31.58 16.32 -13.50
CA ASN A 108 -32.84 16.10 -14.26
C ASN A 108 -34.13 15.80 -13.45
N GLY A 109 -34.18 16.00 -12.13
CA GLY A 109 -35.45 16.08 -11.37
C GLY A 109 -36.33 14.82 -11.27
N ALA A 110 -35.79 13.61 -11.50
CA ALA A 110 -36.55 12.36 -11.39
C ALA A 110 -36.63 11.82 -9.94
N PRO A 111 -37.78 11.26 -9.50
CA PRO A 111 -38.03 10.88 -8.10
C PRO A 111 -37.41 9.54 -7.64
N ARG A 112 -36.70 8.83 -8.52
CA ARG A 112 -35.88 7.63 -8.23
C ARG A 112 -34.64 7.65 -9.13
N PHE A 113 -33.54 7.04 -8.67
CA PHE A 113 -32.39 6.82 -9.54
C PHE A 113 -32.83 6.03 -10.77
N SER A 114 -32.64 6.62 -11.95
CA SER A 114 -32.70 5.87 -13.20
C SER A 114 -31.51 4.91 -13.21
N THR A 115 -31.74 3.63 -13.52
CA THR A 115 -30.72 2.59 -13.66
C THR A 115 -29.54 3.09 -14.50
N ALA A 116 -29.82 3.84 -15.57
CA ALA A 116 -28.80 4.41 -16.45
C ALA A 116 -27.81 5.39 -15.75
N LYS A 117 -28.26 6.10 -14.70
CA LYS A 117 -27.38 6.99 -13.92
C LYS A 117 -26.46 6.20 -12.99
N CYS A 118 -26.99 5.13 -12.41
CA CYS A 118 -26.18 4.21 -11.60
C CYS A 118 -25.12 3.55 -12.48
N ASP A 119 -25.49 3.03 -13.65
CA ASP A 119 -24.54 2.45 -14.60
C ASP A 119 -23.47 3.45 -15.03
N GLN A 120 -23.86 4.72 -15.24
CA GLN A 120 -22.91 5.78 -15.56
C GLN A 120 -21.89 6.03 -14.43
N PHE A 121 -22.35 6.15 -13.18
CA PHE A 121 -21.46 6.34 -12.02
C PHE A 121 -20.53 5.13 -11.83
N LEU A 122 -21.08 3.92 -11.93
CA LEU A 122 -20.34 2.67 -11.77
C LEU A 122 -19.23 2.55 -12.82
N GLY A 123 -19.58 2.69 -14.10
CA GLY A 123 -18.65 2.51 -15.21
C GLY A 123 -17.62 3.64 -15.36
N LYS A 124 -17.93 4.87 -14.94
CA LYS A 124 -17.01 6.02 -15.12
C LYS A 124 -16.17 6.34 -13.88
N GLU A 125 -16.67 6.04 -12.68
CA GLU A 125 -16.03 6.47 -11.44
C GLU A 125 -15.67 5.29 -10.55
N LEU A 126 -16.67 4.49 -10.14
CA LEU A 126 -16.46 3.51 -9.07
C LEU A 126 -15.58 2.33 -9.53
N TYR A 127 -15.96 1.65 -10.61
CA TYR A 127 -15.24 0.46 -11.06
C TYR A 127 -13.83 0.75 -11.56
N PRO A 128 -13.57 1.83 -12.33
CA PRO A 128 -12.21 2.22 -12.67
C PRO A 128 -11.35 2.50 -11.43
N ASN A 129 -11.92 3.11 -10.38
CA ASN A 129 -11.18 3.39 -9.15
C ASN A 129 -10.82 2.09 -8.41
N TRP A 130 -11.77 1.17 -8.25
CA TRP A 130 -11.53 -0.14 -7.65
C TRP A 130 -10.47 -0.94 -8.44
N LEU A 131 -10.51 -0.88 -9.76
CA LEU A 131 -9.53 -1.54 -10.63
C LEU A 131 -8.11 -0.98 -10.40
N VAL A 132 -7.96 0.35 -10.35
CA VAL A 132 -6.66 0.99 -10.06
C VAL A 132 -6.11 0.55 -8.70
N ARG A 133 -6.97 0.44 -7.67
CA ARG A 133 -6.53 -0.05 -6.35
C ARG A 133 -6.08 -1.50 -6.40
N ASP A 134 -6.79 -2.38 -7.12
CA ASP A 134 -6.39 -3.78 -7.31
C ASP A 134 -5.08 -3.90 -8.08
N GLN A 135 -4.87 -3.08 -9.11
CA GLN A 135 -3.62 -3.04 -9.86
C GLN A 135 -2.43 -2.67 -8.99
N VAL A 136 -2.56 -1.63 -8.15
CA VAL A 136 -1.50 -1.19 -7.23
C VAL A 136 -1.18 -2.27 -6.21
N LEU A 137 -2.21 -2.84 -5.56
CA LEU A 137 -2.02 -3.88 -4.54
C LEU A 137 -1.46 -5.17 -5.15
N GLY A 138 -1.97 -5.58 -6.33
CA GLY A 138 -1.49 -6.77 -7.05
C GLY A 138 -0.04 -6.61 -7.52
N PHE A 139 0.36 -5.42 -7.97
CA PHE A 139 1.75 -5.13 -8.29
C PHE A 139 2.65 -5.27 -7.06
N CYS A 140 2.27 -4.65 -5.93
CA CYS A 140 3.05 -4.77 -4.71
C CYS A 140 3.11 -6.20 -4.16
N GLU A 141 2.05 -6.99 -4.33
CA GLU A 141 2.06 -8.41 -4.00
C GLU A 141 3.08 -9.18 -4.83
N ASN A 142 3.10 -8.96 -6.15
CA ASN A 142 4.05 -9.63 -7.05
C ASN A 142 5.49 -9.28 -6.70
N GLU A 143 5.80 -8.00 -6.49
CA GLU A 143 7.13 -7.53 -6.12
C GLU A 143 7.60 -8.07 -4.76
N MET A 144 6.67 -8.19 -3.80
CA MET A 144 6.93 -8.81 -2.50
C MET A 144 7.20 -10.32 -2.64
N ASN A 145 6.45 -11.05 -3.47
CA ASN A 145 6.68 -12.46 -3.74
C ASN A 145 8.04 -12.72 -4.43
N GLN A 146 8.44 -11.82 -5.33
CA GLN A 146 9.77 -11.84 -5.93
C GLN A 146 10.85 -11.57 -4.87
N LEU A 147 10.64 -10.61 -3.97
CA LEU A 147 11.56 -10.32 -2.86
C LEU A 147 11.71 -11.52 -1.93
N LYS A 148 10.60 -12.17 -1.58
CA LYS A 148 10.60 -13.41 -0.79
C LYS A 148 11.42 -14.49 -1.46
N SER A 149 11.23 -14.69 -2.77
CA SER A 149 11.95 -15.72 -3.53
C SER A 149 13.46 -15.45 -3.57
N GLN A 150 13.88 -14.17 -3.67
CA GLN A 150 15.28 -13.76 -3.60
C GLN A 150 15.88 -14.04 -2.23
N LEU A 151 15.22 -13.63 -1.15
CA LEU A 151 15.70 -13.88 0.21
C LEU A 151 15.83 -15.38 0.51
N LEU A 152 14.93 -16.21 -0.02
CA LEU A 152 15.02 -17.67 0.09
C LEU A 152 16.19 -18.25 -0.73
N GLN A 153 16.60 -17.62 -1.83
CA GLN A 153 17.79 -18.02 -2.59
C GLN A 153 19.07 -17.62 -1.85
N ASP A 154 19.11 -16.41 -1.29
CA ASP A 154 20.30 -15.84 -0.64
C ASP A 154 20.58 -16.50 0.73
N TYR A 155 19.54 -16.69 1.54
CA TYR A 155 19.68 -17.17 2.92
C TYR A 155 19.18 -18.62 3.13
N GLY A 156 18.59 -19.24 2.11
CA GLY A 156 17.92 -20.53 2.25
C GLY A 156 16.53 -20.42 2.86
N ASP A 157 15.91 -21.57 3.13
CA ASP A 157 14.59 -21.63 3.75
C ASP A 157 14.63 -21.14 5.21
N GLU A 158 13.56 -20.51 5.68
CA GLU A 158 13.44 -19.94 7.05
C GLU A 158 13.74 -21.01 8.12
N SER A 159 13.41 -22.26 7.80
CA SER A 159 13.62 -23.46 8.62
C SER A 159 15.01 -24.10 8.49
N SER A 160 15.75 -23.78 7.42
CA SER A 160 17.00 -24.46 7.09
C SER A 160 18.20 -23.76 7.73
N THR A 161 18.52 -24.14 8.97
CA THR A 161 19.78 -23.76 9.65
C THR A 161 21.02 -24.36 8.97
N THR A 162 20.84 -25.16 7.92
CA THR A 162 21.80 -26.13 7.40
C THR A 162 22.72 -25.59 6.29
N LYS A 163 22.48 -24.36 5.81
CA LYS A 163 23.34 -23.70 4.81
C LYS A 163 23.99 -22.43 5.34
N ALA A 164 24.36 -22.40 6.61
CA ALA A 164 25.35 -21.40 7.03
C ALA A 164 26.59 -21.62 6.15
N PRO A 165 27.08 -20.59 5.41
CA PRO A 165 28.32 -20.71 4.67
C PRO A 165 29.38 -21.26 5.61
N GLN A 166 30.22 -22.21 5.16
CA GLN A 166 31.41 -22.62 5.91
C GLN A 166 32.33 -21.40 6.03
N LEU A 167 32.05 -20.52 6.98
CA LEU A 167 32.87 -19.37 7.28
C LEU A 167 33.98 -19.84 8.22
N ASP A 168 35.22 -19.56 7.85
CA ASP A 168 36.37 -19.84 8.71
C ASP A 168 36.29 -18.94 9.95
N SER A 169 35.91 -19.54 11.08
CA SER A 169 35.78 -18.88 12.38
C SER A 169 37.09 -18.25 12.88
N ARG A 170 38.22 -18.54 12.23
CA ARG A 170 39.53 -17.92 12.52
C ARG A 170 39.64 -16.50 11.97
N ILE A 171 38.83 -16.14 10.98
CA ILE A 171 38.85 -14.82 10.32
C ILE A 171 37.87 -13.86 11.01
N ASP A 172 36.65 -14.33 11.34
CA ASP A 172 35.67 -13.57 12.10
C ASP A 172 34.80 -14.50 12.98
N PRO A 173 34.97 -14.47 14.32
CA PRO A 173 34.18 -15.29 15.23
C PRO A 173 32.72 -14.84 15.37
N TYR A 174 32.35 -13.66 14.88
CA TYR A 174 30.98 -13.12 14.95
C TYR A 174 30.20 -13.22 13.65
N ALA A 175 30.86 -13.50 12.52
CA ALA A 175 30.22 -13.46 11.22
C ALA A 175 29.01 -14.41 11.08
N ALA A 176 29.03 -15.59 11.72
CA ALA A 176 27.87 -16.49 11.72
C ALA A 176 26.65 -15.89 12.46
N ARG A 177 26.90 -15.14 13.55
CA ARG A 177 25.83 -14.44 14.28
C ARG A 177 25.30 -13.27 13.47
N ASP A 178 26.20 -12.51 12.87
CA ASP A 178 25.84 -11.31 12.12
C ASP A 178 25.01 -11.68 10.86
N LEU A 179 25.33 -12.80 10.18
CA LEU A 179 24.51 -13.35 9.09
C LEU A 179 23.10 -13.77 9.53
N LEU A 180 22.96 -14.36 10.73
CA LEU A 180 21.65 -14.71 11.27
C LEU A 180 20.84 -13.46 11.63
N GLU A 181 21.47 -12.45 12.22
CA GLU A 181 20.82 -11.17 12.53
C GLU A 181 20.34 -10.47 11.26
N GLU A 182 21.17 -10.46 10.20
CA GLU A 182 20.82 -9.90 8.90
C GLU A 182 19.64 -10.64 8.27
N ARG A 183 19.68 -11.98 8.24
CA ARG A 183 18.58 -12.82 7.78
C ARG A 183 17.28 -12.49 8.52
N ASP A 184 17.30 -12.51 9.85
CA ASP A 184 16.12 -12.28 10.69
C ASP A 184 15.55 -10.86 10.47
N MET A 185 16.42 -9.89 10.23
CA MET A 185 16.01 -8.54 9.84
C MET A 185 15.29 -8.52 8.49
N HIS A 186 15.79 -9.20 7.46
CA HIS A 186 15.16 -9.21 6.14
C HIS A 186 13.80 -9.92 6.14
N PHE A 187 13.72 -11.11 6.71
CA PHE A 187 12.44 -11.84 6.84
C PHE A 187 11.46 -11.11 7.76
N GLY A 188 11.94 -10.49 8.84
CA GLY A 188 11.10 -9.65 9.71
C GLY A 188 10.51 -8.44 9.00
N LYS A 189 11.21 -7.84 8.04
CA LYS A 189 10.68 -6.77 7.18
C LYS A 189 9.66 -7.30 6.18
N LEU A 190 9.94 -8.43 5.54
CA LEU A 190 9.01 -9.10 4.63
C LEU A 190 7.67 -9.42 5.32
N ALA A 191 7.72 -9.94 6.55
CA ALA A 191 6.52 -10.22 7.33
C ALA A 191 5.67 -8.97 7.60
N ARG A 192 6.32 -7.81 7.86
CA ARG A 192 5.60 -6.53 8.02
C ARG A 192 4.92 -6.09 6.73
N LEU A 193 5.58 -6.26 5.59
CA LEU A 193 5.01 -5.94 4.27
C LEU A 193 3.83 -6.84 3.93
N GLN A 194 3.92 -8.14 4.26
CA GLN A 194 2.82 -9.08 4.12
C GLN A 194 1.60 -8.64 4.94
N THR A 195 1.79 -8.35 6.22
CA THR A 195 0.72 -7.84 7.09
C THR A 195 0.11 -6.54 6.55
N TRP A 196 0.94 -5.62 6.05
CA TRP A 196 0.47 -4.38 5.43
C TRP A 196 -0.44 -4.66 4.22
N LEU A 197 -0.03 -5.56 3.33
CA LEU A 197 -0.80 -5.93 2.15
C LEU A 197 -2.11 -6.62 2.52
N ASP A 198 -2.07 -7.58 3.46
CA ASP A 198 -3.25 -8.32 3.91
C ASP A 198 -4.28 -7.38 4.54
N ASN A 199 -3.83 -6.41 5.34
CA ASN A 199 -4.71 -5.39 5.90
C ASN A 199 -5.39 -4.57 4.80
N HIS A 200 -4.67 -4.15 3.76
CA HIS A 200 -5.28 -3.42 2.66
C HIS A 200 -6.27 -4.26 1.88
N LYS A 201 -5.97 -5.54 1.59
CA LYS A 201 -6.92 -6.46 0.95
C LYS A 201 -8.19 -6.65 1.78
N GLN A 202 -8.05 -6.75 3.10
CA GLN A 202 -9.19 -6.82 4.01
C GLN A 202 -10.04 -5.55 3.98
N VAL A 203 -9.39 -4.37 3.99
CA VAL A 203 -10.06 -3.08 3.86
C VAL A 203 -10.82 -2.99 2.53
N GLU A 204 -10.22 -3.38 1.42
CA GLU A 204 -10.89 -3.40 0.12
C GLU A 204 -12.12 -4.32 0.11
N SER A 205 -12.02 -5.51 0.72
CA SER A 205 -13.17 -6.42 0.84
C SER A 205 -14.31 -5.79 1.63
N ILE A 206 -14.01 -5.10 2.74
CA ILE A 206 -15.02 -4.43 3.57
C ILE A 206 -15.65 -3.27 2.79
N LEU A 207 -14.84 -2.44 2.14
CA LEU A 207 -15.32 -1.30 1.35
C LEU A 207 -16.23 -1.76 0.22
N ARG A 208 -15.81 -2.76 -0.57
CA ARG A 208 -16.64 -3.34 -1.64
C ARG A 208 -17.97 -3.87 -1.13
N SER A 209 -17.97 -4.60 -0.01
CA SER A 209 -19.21 -5.10 0.59
C SER A 209 -20.12 -3.97 1.07
N ASN A 210 -19.55 -2.92 1.66
CA ASN A 210 -20.32 -1.76 2.10
C ASN A 210 -20.89 -0.99 0.92
N SER A 211 -20.08 -0.76 -0.12
CA SER A 211 -20.48 -0.09 -1.35
C SER A 211 -21.57 -0.87 -2.09
N ASP A 212 -21.47 -2.20 -2.20
CA ASP A 212 -22.54 -3.06 -2.75
C ASP A 212 -23.86 -2.88 -2.00
N ARG A 213 -23.83 -2.90 -0.66
CA ARG A 213 -25.03 -2.66 0.16
C ARG A 213 -25.60 -1.25 -0.06
N VAL A 214 -24.75 -0.24 -0.16
CA VAL A 214 -25.21 1.14 -0.40
C VAL A 214 -25.83 1.28 -1.79
N LEU A 215 -25.22 0.69 -2.81
CA LEU A 215 -25.72 0.70 -4.18
C LEU A 215 -27.05 -0.04 -4.30
N LYS A 216 -27.22 -1.19 -3.62
CA LYS A 216 -28.50 -1.90 -3.57
C LYS A 216 -29.64 -1.06 -3.03
N ASN A 217 -29.36 -0.23 -2.03
CA ASN A 217 -30.38 0.64 -1.42
C ASN A 217 -30.73 1.85 -2.31
N ILE A 218 -29.82 2.30 -3.17
CA ILE A 218 -29.96 3.56 -3.92
C ILE A 218 -30.37 3.31 -5.38
N CYS A 219 -29.83 2.26 -5.99
CA CYS A 219 -29.95 1.96 -7.40
C CYS A 219 -30.96 0.83 -7.65
N ASP A 220 -30.54 -0.41 -7.45
CA ASP A 220 -31.34 -1.63 -7.60
C ASP A 220 -30.91 -2.67 -6.58
N GLU A 221 -31.85 -3.11 -5.76
CA GLU A 221 -31.66 -4.10 -4.69
C GLU A 221 -31.31 -5.49 -5.22
N ASN A 222 -31.77 -5.83 -6.43
CA ASN A 222 -31.59 -7.16 -7.01
C ASN A 222 -30.29 -7.31 -7.81
N ALA A 223 -29.60 -6.19 -8.07
CA ALA A 223 -28.35 -6.20 -8.81
C ALA A 223 -27.19 -6.74 -7.95
N ASN A 224 -26.25 -7.44 -8.61
CA ASN A 224 -25.01 -7.89 -7.99
C ASN A 224 -23.84 -7.04 -8.49
N TYR A 225 -23.56 -5.95 -7.78
CA TYR A 225 -22.55 -4.97 -8.20
C TYR A 225 -21.12 -5.50 -8.09
N LEU A 226 -20.87 -6.46 -7.19
CA LEU A 226 -19.56 -7.13 -7.09
C LEU A 226 -19.29 -7.99 -8.33
N GLN A 227 -20.28 -8.77 -8.78
CA GLN A 227 -20.13 -9.56 -9.99
C GLN A 227 -19.94 -8.66 -11.23
N GLN A 228 -20.69 -7.56 -11.31
CA GLN A 228 -20.54 -6.58 -12.38
C GLN A 228 -19.13 -5.97 -12.40
N PHE A 229 -18.55 -5.64 -11.24
CA PHE A 229 -17.16 -5.20 -11.14
C PHE A 229 -16.17 -6.24 -11.65
N TRP A 230 -16.33 -7.51 -11.25
CA TRP A 230 -15.43 -8.57 -11.72
C TRP A 230 -15.52 -8.78 -13.22
N ASN A 231 -16.72 -8.69 -13.81
CA ASN A 231 -16.90 -8.74 -15.26
C ASN A 231 -16.23 -7.53 -15.93
N PHE A 232 -16.42 -6.32 -15.38
CA PHE A 232 -15.79 -5.09 -15.88
C PHE A 232 -14.26 -5.21 -15.94
N GLY A 233 -13.64 -5.78 -14.90
CA GLY A 233 -12.19 -6.00 -14.84
C GLY A 233 -11.66 -7.13 -15.72
N GLN A 234 -12.51 -7.96 -16.33
CA GLN A 234 -12.07 -8.92 -17.36
C GLN A 234 -12.04 -8.29 -18.76
N GLU A 235 -12.81 -7.23 -18.97
CA GLU A 235 -12.92 -6.52 -20.24
C GLU A 235 -11.82 -5.47 -20.44
N HIS A 236 -11.07 -5.13 -19.38
CA HIS A 236 -10.06 -4.07 -19.32
C HIS A 236 -8.76 -4.57 -18.70
#